data_AF-A0A956NRV1-F1
#
_entry.id   AF-A0A956NRV1-F1
#
_cell.length_a   1.000
_cell.length_b   1.000
_cell.length_c   1.000
_cell.angle_alpha   90.00
_cell.angle_beta   90.00
_cell.angle_gamma   90.00
#
_symmetry.space_group_name_H-M   'P 1'
#
loop_
_entity.id
_entity.type
_entity.pdbx_description
1 polymer ?
#
loop_
_entity_poly.entity_id
_entity_poly.type
_entity_poly.pdbx_seq_one_letter_code
_entity_poly.pdbx_strand_id
1 'polypeptide(L)'
;MTLSDFLAALDEMTPGGTFPTSHRLYDMRECIPDVSTAEVHLVATETERRDRPGSRIAMVSGIDLTYGLLRQYEGFRQGTQSEIRVFRTLEPALAWLEEER
;
A
#
# COMPACT_ATOMS: atom_id res chain seq x y z
N MET A 1 9.31 -3.47 10.90
CA MET A 1 8.08 -2.68 11.07
C MET A 1 6.99 -3.63 11.53
N THR A 2 6.37 -3.36 12.67
CA THR A 2 5.25 -4.13 13.24
C THR A 2 3.90 -3.56 12.78
N LEU A 3 2.79 -4.25 13.11
CA LEU A 3 1.45 -3.68 12.90
C LEU A 3 1.27 -2.34 13.64
N SER A 4 1.75 -2.24 14.88
CA SER A 4 1.64 -1.01 15.68
C SER A 4 2.37 0.15 15.01
N ASP A 5 3.58 -0.09 14.50
CA ASP A 5 4.36 0.93 13.79
C ASP A 5 3.62 1.40 12.54
N PHE A 6 3.00 0.47 11.81
CA PHE A 6 2.24 0.78 10.60
C PHE A 6 1.00 1.62 10.90
N LEU A 7 0.23 1.27 11.94
CA LEU A 7 -0.97 2.04 12.32
C LEU A 7 -0.61 3.46 12.79
N ALA A 8 0.49 3.60 13.54
CA ALA A 8 0.99 4.91 13.94
C ALA A 8 1.39 5.75 12.73
N ALA A 9 2.11 5.16 11.75
CA ALA A 9 2.47 5.83 10.52
C ALA A 9 1.23 6.22 9.69
N LEU A 10 0.20 5.37 9.63
CA LEU A 10 -1.06 5.71 8.97
C LEU A 10 -1.72 6.94 9.60
N ASP A 11 -1.79 7.01 10.93
CA ASP A 11 -2.39 8.14 11.63
C ASP A 11 -1.62 9.44 11.37
N GLU A 12 -0.29 9.38 11.34
CA GLU A 12 0.56 10.52 10.98
C GLU A 12 0.35 10.99 9.54
N MET A 13 0.19 10.04 8.59
CA MET A 13 -0.05 10.34 7.18
C MET A 13 -1.48 10.84 6.89
N THR A 14 -2.45 10.51 7.75
CA THR A 14 -3.85 10.89 7.60
C THR A 14 -4.38 11.64 8.81
N PRO A 15 -3.88 12.85 9.13
CA PRO A 15 -4.34 13.60 10.30
C PRO A 15 -5.82 13.98 10.25
N GLY A 16 -6.44 13.97 9.06
CA GLY A 16 -7.89 14.13 8.86
C GLY A 16 -8.67 12.82 8.67
N GLY A 17 -8.05 11.67 8.97
CA GLY A 17 -8.65 10.33 8.84
C GLY A 17 -8.80 9.82 7.41
N THR A 18 -8.35 10.57 6.40
CA THR A 18 -8.35 10.13 4.99
C THR A 18 -7.07 10.51 4.27
N PHE A 19 -6.69 9.72 3.28
CA PHE A 19 -5.60 10.06 2.37
C PHE A 19 -6.01 11.17 1.39
N PRO A 20 -5.04 11.96 0.88
CA PRO A 20 -5.27 12.83 -0.27
C PRO A 20 -5.73 12.03 -1.48
N THR A 21 -6.45 12.67 -2.41
CA THR A 21 -6.89 12.06 -3.69
C THR A 21 -5.74 11.85 -4.69
N SER A 22 -4.49 12.01 -4.27
CA SER A 22 -3.32 11.84 -5.13
C SER A 22 -2.91 10.37 -5.25
N HIS A 23 -2.27 10.06 -6.37
CA HIS A 23 -1.53 8.82 -6.55
C HIS A 23 -0.43 8.68 -5.47
N ARG A 24 -0.18 7.45 -5.03
CA ARG A 24 0.77 7.15 -3.95
C ARG A 24 1.76 6.08 -4.37
N LEU A 25 3.00 6.24 -3.93
CA LEU A 25 4.06 5.25 -4.04
C LEU A 25 4.50 4.85 -2.63
N TYR A 26 4.47 3.55 -2.34
CA TYR A 26 5.08 2.98 -1.14
C TYR A 26 6.31 2.18 -1.54
N ASP A 27 7.49 2.71 -1.21
CA ASP A 27 8.77 2.02 -1.44
C ASP A 27 9.12 1.19 -0.21
N MET A 28 9.02 -0.13 -0.36
CA MET A 28 9.24 -1.12 0.69
C MET A 28 10.52 -1.93 0.44
N ARG A 29 11.40 -1.50 -0.47
CA ARG A 29 12.61 -2.26 -0.84
C ARG A 29 13.57 -2.48 0.31
N GLU A 30 13.56 -1.60 1.30
CA GLU A 30 14.40 -1.67 2.51
C GLU A 30 13.60 -2.11 3.75
N CYS A 31 12.34 -2.55 3.58
CA CYS A 31 11.45 -2.93 4.67
C CYS A 31 11.14 -4.43 4.64
N ILE A 32 11.36 -5.09 5.78
CA ILE A 32 10.84 -6.43 6.06
C ILE A 32 9.81 -6.29 7.18
N PRO A 33 8.51 -6.28 6.84
CA PRO A 33 7.45 -6.25 7.83
C PRO A 33 7.48 -7.52 8.69
N ASP A 34 7.34 -7.36 10.00
CA ASP A 34 7.08 -8.47 10.92
C ASP A 34 5.58 -8.48 11.21
N VAL A 35 4.83 -9.01 10.24
CA VAL A 35 3.36 -9.08 10.28
C VAL A 35 2.91 -10.42 9.71
N SER A 36 1.88 -10.98 10.33
CA SER A 36 1.17 -12.16 9.87
C SER A 36 0.17 -11.81 8.75
N THR A 37 -0.29 -12.82 8.02
CA THR A 37 -1.36 -12.67 7.03
C THR A 37 -2.64 -12.03 7.61
N ALA A 38 -2.99 -12.37 8.87
CA ALA A 38 -4.15 -11.80 9.54
C ALA A 38 -3.97 -10.29 9.77
N GLU A 39 -2.77 -9.86 10.10
CA GLU A 39 -2.45 -8.43 10.27
C GLU A 39 -2.39 -7.70 8.93
N VAL A 40 -1.92 -8.35 7.85
CA VAL A 40 -2.01 -7.80 6.49
C VAL A 40 -3.47 -7.53 6.10
N HIS A 41 -4.39 -8.41 6.47
CA HIS A 41 -5.82 -8.20 6.24
C HIS A 41 -6.39 -7.03 7.06
N LEU A 42 -5.98 -6.89 8.33
CA LEU A 42 -6.36 -5.73 9.15
C LEU A 42 -5.84 -4.43 8.53
N VAL A 43 -4.59 -4.40 8.09
CA VAL A 43 -3.97 -3.27 7.38
C VAL A 43 -4.74 -2.92 6.11
N ALA A 44 -5.13 -3.92 5.31
CA ALA A 44 -5.96 -3.71 4.12
C ALA A 44 -7.31 -3.05 4.48
N THR A 45 -7.96 -3.52 5.54
CA THR A 45 -9.25 -2.98 5.99
C THR A 45 -9.12 -1.52 6.48
N GLU A 46 -8.10 -1.23 7.28
CA GLU A 46 -7.92 0.12 7.84
C GLU A 46 -7.52 1.15 6.77
N THR A 47 -6.66 0.76 5.83
CA THR A 47 -6.29 1.63 4.70
C THR A 47 -7.48 1.88 3.76
N GLU A 48 -8.35 0.90 3.55
CA GLU A 48 -9.51 1.04 2.66
C GLU A 48 -10.47 2.11 3.16
N ARG A 49 -10.74 2.12 4.48
CA ARG A 49 -11.61 3.12 5.11
C ARG A 49 -11.11 4.55 4.97
N ARG A 50 -9.79 4.72 4.77
CA ARG A 50 -9.12 6.01 4.66
C ARG A 50 -8.88 6.45 3.22
N ASP A 51 -9.02 5.53 2.26
CA ASP A 51 -8.80 5.83 0.85
C ASP A 51 -9.94 6.69 0.28
N ARG A 52 -9.64 7.33 -0.85
CA ARG A 52 -10.63 8.05 -1.64
C ARG A 52 -10.71 7.44 -3.04
N PRO A 53 -11.88 7.50 -3.70
CA PRO A 53 -12.05 6.96 -5.04
C PRO A 53 -11.08 7.56 -6.06
N GLY A 54 -10.63 6.74 -7.00
CA GLY A 54 -9.88 7.19 -8.17
C GLY A 54 -8.38 7.42 -7.92
N SER A 55 -7.84 7.00 -6.78
CA SER A 55 -6.39 7.02 -6.57
C SER A 55 -5.73 5.69 -6.98
N ARG A 56 -4.54 5.78 -7.57
CA ARG A 56 -3.64 4.66 -7.84
C ARG A 56 -2.58 4.56 -6.75
N ILE A 57 -2.31 3.34 -6.28
CA ILE A 57 -1.30 3.06 -5.25
C ILE A 57 -0.32 2.03 -5.80
N ALA A 58 0.93 2.46 -6.00
CA ALA A 58 2.01 1.56 -6.39
C ALA A 58 2.82 1.15 -5.16
N MET A 59 3.09 -0.13 -5.01
CA MET A 59 3.90 -0.66 -3.92
C MET A 59 5.10 -1.40 -4.49
N VAL A 60 6.31 -1.09 -4.02
CA VAL A 60 7.56 -1.63 -4.58
C VAL A 60 8.30 -2.44 -3.54
N SER A 61 8.66 -3.68 -3.88
CA SER A 61 9.59 -4.46 -3.06
C SER A 61 10.46 -5.38 -3.91
N GLY A 62 11.76 -5.35 -3.63
CA GLY A 62 12.73 -6.32 -4.16
C GLY A 62 12.84 -7.59 -3.32
N ILE A 63 12.34 -7.59 -2.09
CA ILE A 63 12.44 -8.71 -1.15
C ILE A 63 11.26 -9.66 -1.34
N ASP A 64 11.52 -10.94 -1.55
CA ASP A 64 10.48 -11.94 -1.86
C ASP A 64 9.40 -12.06 -0.79
N LEU A 65 9.79 -12.08 0.49
CA LEU A 65 8.84 -12.14 1.60
C LEU A 65 7.90 -10.93 1.58
N THR A 66 8.46 -9.72 1.58
CA THR A 66 7.68 -8.47 1.53
C THR A 66 6.83 -8.40 0.27
N TYR A 67 7.36 -8.82 -0.89
CA TYR A 67 6.60 -8.87 -2.13
C TYR A 67 5.37 -9.80 -2.02
N GLY A 68 5.54 -10.98 -1.41
CA GLY A 68 4.43 -11.90 -1.14
C GLY A 68 3.34 -11.27 -0.26
N LEU A 69 3.73 -10.61 0.83
CA LEU A 69 2.79 -9.91 1.72
C LEU A 69 2.05 -8.77 0.99
N LEU A 70 2.75 -7.98 0.19
CA LEU A 70 2.15 -6.90 -0.60
C LEU A 70 1.15 -7.45 -1.64
N ARG A 71 1.44 -8.59 -2.26
CA ARG A 71 0.52 -9.27 -3.19
C ARG A 71 -0.74 -9.78 -2.49
N GLN A 72 -0.62 -10.25 -1.25
CA GLN A 72 -1.81 -10.61 -0.44
C GLN A 72 -2.64 -9.37 -0.12
N TYR A 73 -1.99 -8.27 0.30
CA TYR A 73 -2.66 -6.99 0.51
C TYR A 73 -3.39 -6.51 -0.75
N GLU A 74 -2.74 -6.53 -1.92
CA GLU A 74 -3.36 -6.20 -3.21
C GLU A 74 -4.61 -7.06 -3.47
N GLY A 75 -4.53 -8.37 -3.21
CA GLY A 75 -5.67 -9.27 -3.33
C GLY A 75 -6.83 -8.93 -2.37
N PHE A 76 -6.53 -8.61 -1.12
CA PHE A 76 -7.56 -8.16 -0.16
C PHE A 76 -8.18 -6.81 -0.53
N ARG A 77 -7.47 -5.98 -1.29
CA ARG A 77 -7.90 -4.65 -1.74
C ARG A 77 -8.48 -4.62 -3.16
N GLN A 78 -8.64 -5.78 -3.80
CA GLN A 78 -9.17 -5.85 -5.16
C GLN A 78 -10.62 -5.36 -5.22
N GLY A 79 -10.92 -4.46 -6.16
CA GLY A 79 -12.27 -3.89 -6.33
C GLY A 79 -12.65 -2.81 -5.32
N THR A 80 -11.70 -2.32 -4.53
CA THR A 80 -11.92 -1.22 -3.58
C THR A 80 -11.80 0.15 -4.25
N GLN A 81 -11.87 1.23 -3.46
CA GLN A 81 -11.91 2.61 -3.96
C GLN A 81 -10.65 3.05 -4.73
N SER A 82 -9.52 2.38 -4.51
CA SER A 82 -8.24 2.69 -5.15
C SER A 82 -7.74 1.50 -5.93
N GLU A 83 -7.12 1.76 -7.08
CA GLU A 83 -6.42 0.72 -7.84
C GLU A 83 -5.04 0.52 -7.20
N ILE A 84 -4.71 -0.72 -6.88
CA ILE A 84 -3.48 -1.06 -6.18
C ILE A 84 -2.70 -2.05 -7.02
N ARG A 85 -1.39 -1.81 -7.14
CA ARG A 85 -0.50 -2.71 -7.87
C ARG A 85 0.87 -2.83 -7.21
N VAL A 86 1.39 -4.05 -7.19
CA VAL A 86 2.70 -4.37 -6.61
C VAL A 86 3.73 -4.59 -7.71
N PHE A 87 4.90 -4.01 -7.52
CA PHE A 87 6.01 -4.04 -8.47
C PHE A 87 7.29 -4.53 -7.78
N ARG A 88 8.18 -5.13 -8.58
CA ARG A 88 9.51 -5.56 -8.12
C ARG A 88 10.54 -4.44 -8.12
N THR A 89 10.35 -3.45 -9.00
CA THR A 89 11.28 -2.34 -9.19
C THR A 89 10.53 -1.02 -9.24
N LEU A 90 11.26 0.06 -8.97
CA LEU A 90 10.70 1.40 -8.86
C LEU A 90 10.27 1.97 -10.22
N GLU A 91 11.03 1.73 -11.27
CA GLU A 91 10.78 2.24 -12.62
C GLU A 91 9.37 1.89 -13.17
N PRO A 92 8.93 0.62 -13.21
CA PRO A 92 7.58 0.29 -13.70
C PRO A 92 6.47 0.80 -12.78
N ALA A 93 6.74 0.96 -11.48
CA ALA A 93 5.79 1.52 -10.54
C ALA A 93 5.52 3.01 -10.84
N LEU A 94 6.58 3.78 -11.08
CA LEU A 94 6.47 5.18 -11.45
C LEU A 94 5.77 5.36 -12.80
N ALA A 95 6.16 4.58 -13.82
CA ALA A 95 5.53 4.63 -15.13
C ALA A 95 4.01 4.39 -15.05
N TRP A 96 3.57 3.42 -14.26
CA TRP A 96 2.15 3.13 -14.07
C TRP A 96 1.38 4.23 -13.32
N LEU A 97 2.03 4.92 -12.37
CA LEU A 97 1.41 6.08 -11.69
C LEU A 97 1.30 7.30 -12.60
N GLU A 98 2.12 7.39 -13.63
CA GLU A 98 2.14 8.48 -14.62
C GLU A 98 1.23 8.23 -15.84
N GLU A 99 0.78 6.99 -16.06
CA GLU A 99 -0.03 6.55 -17.21
C GLU A 99 -1.44 7.17 -17.34
N GLU A 100 -1.76 8.25 -16.61
CA GLU A 100 -3.00 9.03 -16.77
C GLU A 100 -2.75 10.55 -16.73
N ARG A 101 -2.27 11.09 -17.86
CA ARG A 101 -2.56 12.46 -18.29
C ARG A 101 -3.41 12.47 -19.55
#